data_AF-E1REI5-F1
#
_entry.id   AF-E1REI5-F1
#
_cell.length_a   1.000
_cell.length_b   1.000
_cell.length_c   1.000
_cell.angle_alpha   90.00
_cell.angle_beta   90.00
_cell.angle_gamma   90.00
#
_symmetry.space_group_name_H-M   'P 1'
#
loop_
_entity.id
_entity.type
_entity.pdbx_description
1 polymer ?
#
loop_
_entity_poly.entity_id
_entity_poly.type
_entity_poly.pdbx_seq_one_letter_code
_entity_poly.pdbx_strand_id
1 'polypeptide(L)'
;MTDYFVNEYFGDNTVTSVLKPEEVRERFGPLFCRKFLVMADEDSGRAEIIEECRHRGAIEWDVMNRNRAGGAVESIAVDGASMTISAKLGRYPVHFGAAGDEIGGQALEGVEINGDEIATHWAGIAGAGVGVAACLPQAPGVIRTEYPSEADMTPGGAKISRTTIYTPKYEKVSIGIDDTDTKETGATWVLASKCADACDIEGVEYLNMRLIQLNPKVPNKTTNCVGSALNFAVRPGKIEELLEFVRDFIENGAVSKDTGIAVHTGLIQPESPYLEKIKTEVLTLEECEAEAKRLGIRYIDTAASKGRIGALGAVLWANRGIEAAGLHGEHL
;
A
#
# COMPACT_ATOMS: atom_id res chain seq x y z
N MET A 1 6.27 -29.33 -22.10
CA MET A 1 6.38 -27.99 -21.51
C MET A 1 7.04 -28.23 -20.17
N THR A 2 8.23 -27.70 -19.93
CA THR A 2 9.00 -28.05 -18.73
C THR A 2 8.43 -27.26 -17.56
N ASP A 3 7.84 -27.95 -16.60
CA ASP A 3 7.41 -27.35 -15.33
C ASP A 3 8.65 -27.11 -14.48
N TYR A 4 8.89 -25.86 -14.08
CA TYR A 4 10.04 -25.51 -13.26
C TYR A 4 9.60 -25.43 -11.80
N PHE A 5 9.70 -26.55 -11.08
CA PHE A 5 9.69 -26.55 -9.62
C PHE A 5 11.09 -26.19 -9.14
N VAL A 6 11.39 -24.91 -8.91
CA VAL A 6 12.80 -24.52 -8.73
C VAL A 6 12.99 -23.56 -7.55
N ASN A 7 13.47 -24.14 -6.46
CA ASN A 7 14.30 -23.49 -5.42
C ASN A 7 15.81 -23.54 -5.78
N GLU A 8 16.21 -24.11 -6.92
CA GLU A 8 17.63 -24.42 -7.22
C GLU A 8 18.51 -23.20 -7.55
N TYR A 9 17.99 -21.96 -7.54
CA TYR A 9 18.75 -20.76 -7.92
C TYR A 9 18.75 -19.65 -6.86
N PHE A 10 18.65 -20.00 -5.57
CA PHE A 10 19.04 -19.07 -4.50
C PHE A 10 20.56 -18.88 -4.38
N GLY A 11 21.36 -19.51 -5.25
CA GLY A 11 22.80 -19.33 -5.30
C GLY A 11 23.21 -18.03 -5.99
N ASP A 12 24.38 -17.50 -5.61
CA ASP A 12 25.07 -16.33 -6.16
C ASP A 12 25.03 -16.31 -7.70
N ASN A 13 23.95 -15.79 -8.26
CA ASN A 13 23.89 -15.47 -9.67
C ASN A 13 24.74 -14.22 -9.83
N THR A 14 25.95 -14.38 -10.36
CA THR A 14 26.84 -13.28 -10.74
C THR A 14 26.02 -12.23 -11.48
N VAL A 15 25.77 -11.08 -10.86
CA VAL A 15 25.02 -9.98 -11.49
C VAL A 15 25.81 -9.57 -12.73
N THR A 16 25.24 -9.77 -13.91
CA THR A 16 25.90 -9.46 -15.17
C THR A 16 25.72 -7.99 -15.51
N SER A 17 24.53 -7.43 -15.24
CA SER A 17 24.17 -6.07 -15.62
C SER A 17 23.29 -5.42 -14.57
N VAL A 18 23.51 -4.13 -14.33
CA VAL A 18 22.71 -3.28 -13.44
C VAL A 18 22.26 -2.08 -14.25
N LEU A 19 20.95 -1.85 -14.36
CA LEU A 19 20.39 -0.74 -15.13
C LEU A 19 19.49 0.13 -14.26
N LYS A 20 19.56 1.44 -14.47
CA LYS A 20 18.60 2.41 -13.96
C LYS A 20 17.35 2.47 -14.86
N PRO A 21 16.21 3.00 -14.36
CA PRO A 21 14.97 3.07 -15.14
C PRO A 21 15.13 3.72 -16.52
N GLU A 22 15.94 4.78 -16.64
CA GLU A 22 16.22 5.48 -17.89
C GLU A 22 16.99 4.61 -18.89
N GLU A 23 17.92 3.78 -18.43
CA GLU A 23 18.72 2.87 -19.27
C GLU A 23 17.88 1.67 -19.73
N VAL A 24 17.00 1.16 -18.86
CA VAL A 24 15.99 0.16 -19.23
C VAL A 24 15.07 0.74 -20.31
N ARG A 25 14.61 1.98 -20.14
CA ARG A 25 13.75 2.67 -21.11
C ARG A 25 14.44 2.93 -22.44
N GLU A 26 15.72 3.28 -22.44
CA GLU A 26 16.51 3.41 -23.67
C GLU A 26 16.60 2.07 -24.40
N ARG A 27 16.80 0.97 -23.67
CA ARG A 27 16.93 -0.37 -24.24
C ARG A 27 15.62 -0.93 -24.81
N PHE A 28 14.53 -0.85 -24.06
CA PHE A 28 13.26 -1.52 -24.40
C PHE A 28 12.20 -0.58 -24.98
N GLY A 29 12.48 0.73 -24.98
CA GLY A 29 11.48 1.75 -25.26
C GLY A 29 10.52 1.98 -24.08
N PRO A 30 9.71 3.05 -24.14
CA PRO A 30 8.75 3.38 -23.09
C PRO A 30 7.65 2.32 -22.98
N LEU A 31 7.40 1.85 -21.76
CA LEU A 31 6.34 0.89 -21.43
C LEU A 31 5.29 1.48 -20.46
N PHE A 32 4.48 0.62 -19.84
CA PHE A 32 3.15 0.99 -19.35
C PHE A 32 3.02 1.11 -17.82
N CYS A 33 4.04 0.74 -17.05
CA CYS A 33 4.02 0.85 -15.59
C CYS A 33 4.13 2.33 -15.17
N ARG A 34 3.26 2.75 -14.26
CA ARG A 34 3.11 4.14 -13.80
C ARG A 34 3.58 4.34 -12.36
N LYS A 35 3.55 3.29 -11.55
CA LYS A 35 4.02 3.33 -10.16
C LYS A 35 4.48 1.93 -9.76
N PHE A 36 5.65 1.86 -9.12
CA PHE A 36 6.11 0.66 -8.42
C PHE A 36 6.71 1.10 -7.10
N LEU A 37 6.02 0.79 -6.01
CA LEU A 37 6.38 1.24 -4.66
C LEU A 37 6.31 0.05 -3.72
N VAL A 38 7.28 -0.06 -2.80
CA VAL A 38 7.32 -1.13 -1.81
C VAL A 38 7.39 -0.55 -0.41
N MET A 39 6.44 -0.92 0.42
CA MET A 39 6.47 -0.69 1.86
C MET A 39 6.86 -1.98 2.57
N ALA A 40 7.61 -1.87 3.66
CA ALA A 40 7.99 -3.02 4.47
C ALA A 40 7.75 -2.76 5.96
N ASP A 41 7.42 -3.82 6.67
CA ASP A 41 7.20 -3.87 8.11
C ASP A 41 7.94 -5.09 8.65
N GLU A 42 9.10 -4.82 9.25
CA GLU A 42 10.01 -5.84 9.79
C GLU A 42 9.39 -6.59 10.97
N ASP A 43 8.62 -5.89 11.81
CA ASP A 43 8.02 -6.45 13.02
C ASP A 43 6.95 -7.49 12.66
N SER A 44 6.18 -7.24 11.59
CA SER A 44 5.20 -8.22 11.09
C SER A 44 5.77 -9.21 10.07
N GLY A 45 7.01 -9.02 9.61
CA GLY A 45 7.64 -9.88 8.60
C GLY A 45 7.00 -9.74 7.21
N ARG A 46 6.42 -8.57 6.89
CA ARG A 46 5.62 -8.33 5.68
C ARG A 46 6.12 -7.18 4.83
N ALA A 47 5.73 -7.23 3.56
CA ALA A 47 5.82 -6.14 2.61
C ALA A 47 4.49 -5.93 1.88
N GLU A 48 4.24 -4.70 1.46
CA GLU A 48 3.13 -4.33 0.59
C GLU A 48 3.69 -3.66 -0.67
N ILE A 49 3.44 -4.27 -1.83
CA ILE A 49 3.89 -3.76 -3.13
C ILE A 49 2.71 -3.14 -3.86
N ILE A 50 2.84 -1.89 -4.28
CA ILE A 50 1.86 -1.20 -5.10
C ILE A 50 2.38 -1.10 -6.53
N GLU A 51 1.61 -1.64 -7.46
CA GLU A 51 1.86 -1.53 -8.89
C GLU A 51 0.68 -0.82 -9.56
N GLU A 52 0.95 0.20 -10.37
CA GLU A 52 -0.03 0.82 -11.26
C GLU A 52 0.41 0.64 -12.72
N CYS A 53 -0.52 0.25 -13.58
CA CYS A 53 -0.31 0.16 -15.02
C CYS A 53 -1.30 1.04 -15.76
N ARG A 54 -0.94 1.47 -16.98
CA ARG A 54 -1.88 2.13 -17.90
C ARG A 54 -3.08 1.25 -18.27
N HIS A 55 -2.92 -0.07 -18.21
CA HIS A 55 -3.89 -1.03 -18.71
C HIS A 55 -4.34 -2.00 -17.63
N ARG A 56 -5.62 -1.91 -17.26
CA ARG A 56 -6.27 -2.82 -16.31
C ARG A 56 -6.11 -4.30 -16.66
N GLY A 57 -6.21 -4.67 -17.93
CA GLY A 57 -6.07 -6.07 -18.36
C GLY A 57 -4.69 -6.67 -18.07
N ALA A 58 -3.63 -5.86 -18.04
CA ALA A 58 -2.30 -6.33 -17.63
C ALA A 58 -2.31 -6.70 -16.14
N ILE A 59 -2.83 -5.81 -15.29
CA ILE A 59 -2.97 -6.04 -13.84
C ILE A 59 -3.79 -7.29 -13.54
N GLU A 60 -4.96 -7.44 -14.17
CA GLU A 60 -5.84 -8.60 -13.95
C GLU A 60 -5.15 -9.92 -14.32
N TRP A 61 -4.44 -9.93 -15.44
CA TRP A 61 -3.67 -11.09 -15.86
C TRP A 61 -2.51 -11.36 -14.90
N ASP A 62 -1.83 -10.29 -14.45
CA ASP A 62 -0.68 -10.38 -13.56
C ASP A 62 -1.06 -10.98 -12.20
N VAL A 63 -2.16 -10.52 -11.62
CA VAL A 63 -2.74 -11.03 -10.37
C VAL A 63 -2.99 -12.53 -10.46
N MET A 64 -3.67 -12.99 -11.52
CA MET A 64 -4.01 -14.41 -11.69
C MET A 64 -2.76 -15.29 -11.86
N ASN A 65 -1.70 -14.77 -12.47
CA ASN A 65 -0.46 -15.53 -12.65
C ASN A 65 0.38 -15.55 -11.38
N ARG A 66 0.52 -14.41 -10.68
CA ARG A 66 1.28 -14.32 -9.44
C ARG A 66 0.62 -15.14 -8.31
N ASN A 67 -0.71 -15.14 -8.22
CA ASN A 67 -1.44 -15.99 -7.28
C ASN A 67 -1.21 -17.48 -7.56
N ARG A 68 -1.27 -17.93 -8.82
CA ARG A 68 -0.98 -19.33 -9.19
C ARG A 68 0.46 -19.72 -8.91
N ALA A 69 1.41 -18.81 -9.15
CA ALA A 69 2.82 -19.07 -8.91
C ALA A 69 3.19 -19.19 -7.43
N GLY A 70 2.42 -18.57 -6.53
CA GLY A 70 2.74 -18.54 -5.10
C GLY A 70 3.98 -17.69 -4.80
N GLY A 71 4.98 -18.27 -4.11
CA GLY A 71 6.18 -17.54 -3.69
C GLY A 71 5.96 -16.66 -2.47
N ALA A 72 6.41 -15.42 -2.57
CA ALA A 72 6.29 -14.44 -1.49
C ALA A 72 4.87 -13.89 -1.35
N VAL A 73 4.03 -14.00 -2.39
CA VAL A 73 2.65 -13.51 -2.39
C VAL A 73 1.80 -14.22 -1.33
N GLU A 74 1.09 -13.45 -0.51
CA GLU A 74 0.04 -13.93 0.40
C GLU A 74 -1.36 -13.61 -0.14
N SER A 75 -1.54 -12.40 -0.65
CA SER A 75 -2.80 -11.95 -1.23
C SER A 75 -2.54 -10.79 -2.18
N ILE A 76 -3.48 -10.57 -3.11
CA ILE A 76 -3.43 -9.44 -4.04
C ILE A 76 -4.82 -8.82 -4.12
N ALA A 77 -4.91 -7.51 -3.88
CA ALA A 77 -6.10 -6.70 -4.12
C ALA A 77 -5.95 -5.93 -5.44
N VAL A 78 -7.06 -5.74 -6.17
CA VAL A 78 -7.09 -5.01 -7.44
C VAL A 78 -8.05 -3.84 -7.32
N ASP A 79 -7.60 -2.66 -7.72
CA ASP A 79 -8.42 -1.45 -7.83
C ASP A 79 -8.15 -0.77 -9.18
N GLY A 80 -9.11 -0.86 -10.10
CA GLY A 80 -8.98 -0.29 -11.44
C GLY A 80 -7.79 -0.86 -12.20
N ALA A 81 -6.78 -0.03 -12.45
CA ALA A 81 -5.53 -0.40 -13.13
C ALA A 81 -4.32 -0.45 -12.19
N SER A 82 -4.59 -0.70 -10.90
CA SER A 82 -3.59 -0.89 -9.87
C SER A 82 -3.81 -2.19 -9.10
N MET A 83 -2.74 -2.74 -8.55
CA MET A 83 -2.80 -3.82 -7.57
C MET A 83 -1.96 -3.52 -6.33
N THR A 84 -2.39 -4.11 -5.23
CA THR A 84 -1.66 -4.13 -3.96
C THR A 84 -1.37 -5.58 -3.60
N ILE A 85 -0.10 -5.94 -3.55
CA ILE A 85 0.37 -7.29 -3.22
C ILE A 85 0.81 -7.30 -1.75
N SER A 86 0.15 -8.10 -0.91
CA SER A 86 0.70 -8.49 0.40
C SER A 86 1.71 -9.60 0.18
N ALA A 87 2.93 -9.40 0.67
CA ALA A 87 4.01 -10.36 0.52
C ALA A 87 4.70 -10.62 1.86
N LYS A 88 5.25 -11.83 2.02
CA LYS A 88 6.14 -12.17 3.14
C LYS A 88 7.56 -11.70 2.82
N LEU A 89 8.29 -11.25 3.84
CA LEU A 89 9.72 -10.97 3.72
C LEU A 89 10.53 -12.27 3.67
N GLY A 90 11.54 -12.29 2.81
CA GLY A 90 12.39 -13.44 2.53
C GLY A 90 12.14 -14.00 1.12
N ARG A 91 12.62 -15.22 0.89
CA ARG A 91 12.54 -15.92 -0.39
C ARG A 91 11.78 -17.23 -0.29
N TYR A 92 11.00 -17.53 -1.32
CA TYR A 92 10.03 -18.62 -1.29
C TYR A 92 9.96 -19.37 -2.62
N PRO A 93 9.67 -20.69 -2.59
CA PRO A 93 9.46 -21.47 -3.81
C PRO A 93 8.29 -20.94 -4.63
N VAL A 94 8.45 -21.00 -5.95
CA VAL A 94 7.42 -20.61 -6.92
C VAL A 94 7.07 -21.76 -7.86
N HIS A 95 5.80 -21.80 -8.28
CA HIS A 95 5.28 -22.70 -9.30
C HIS A 95 5.16 -21.94 -10.63
N PHE A 96 6.30 -21.80 -11.30
CA PHE A 96 6.47 -20.88 -12.42
C PHE A 96 6.79 -21.60 -13.74
N GLY A 97 6.23 -21.10 -14.84
CA GLY A 97 6.40 -21.67 -16.17
C GLY A 97 5.37 -21.10 -17.14
N ALA A 98 5.18 -21.76 -18.29
CA ALA A 98 4.08 -21.38 -19.17
C ALA A 98 2.74 -21.59 -18.45
N ALA A 99 1.85 -20.59 -18.50
CA ALA A 99 0.66 -20.55 -17.67
C ALA A 99 -0.23 -21.79 -17.85
N GLY A 100 -0.57 -22.43 -16.74
CA GLY A 100 -1.45 -23.60 -16.65
C GLY A 100 -2.29 -23.56 -15.36
N ASP A 101 -3.02 -24.63 -15.06
CA ASP A 101 -3.98 -24.65 -13.94
C ASP A 101 -3.34 -24.28 -12.60
N GLU A 102 -2.13 -24.78 -12.33
CA GLU A 102 -1.37 -24.55 -11.08
C GLU A 102 -0.06 -23.78 -11.31
N ILE A 103 0.18 -23.28 -12.53
CA ILE A 103 1.45 -22.67 -12.93
C ILE A 103 1.24 -21.24 -13.40
N GLY A 104 1.95 -20.31 -12.79
CA GLY A 104 1.95 -18.89 -13.17
C GLY A 104 3.01 -18.55 -14.20
N GLY A 105 2.64 -17.69 -15.16
CA GLY A 105 3.54 -17.11 -16.16
C GLY A 105 4.57 -16.12 -15.61
N GLN A 106 4.42 -15.70 -14.36
CA GLN A 106 5.36 -14.85 -13.63
C GLN A 106 5.18 -15.05 -12.13
N ALA A 107 6.23 -14.75 -11.37
CA ALA A 107 6.27 -14.96 -9.93
C ALA A 107 7.06 -13.87 -9.22
N LEU A 108 6.66 -13.60 -7.97
CA LEU A 108 7.46 -12.88 -6.98
C LEU A 108 8.16 -13.93 -6.11
N GLU A 109 9.44 -14.19 -6.40
CA GLU A 109 10.27 -15.19 -5.74
C GLU A 109 10.68 -14.75 -4.32
N GLY A 110 10.75 -13.44 -4.06
CA GLY A 110 11.11 -12.93 -2.74
C GLY A 110 11.08 -11.42 -2.61
N VAL A 111 11.09 -10.96 -1.35
CA VAL A 111 11.21 -9.56 -0.96
C VAL A 111 12.21 -9.46 0.19
N GLU A 112 13.31 -8.71 0.01
CA GLU A 112 14.39 -8.61 0.99
C GLU A 112 14.67 -7.13 1.31
N ILE A 113 14.86 -6.82 2.60
CA ILE A 113 15.21 -5.47 3.05
C ILE A 113 16.74 -5.36 3.08
N ASN A 114 17.26 -4.37 2.36
CA ASN A 114 18.69 -4.09 2.22
C ASN A 114 18.96 -2.65 2.69
N GLY A 115 19.03 -2.46 4.00
CA GLY A 115 19.21 -1.12 4.58
C GLY A 115 18.01 -0.21 4.29
N ASP A 116 18.22 0.85 3.51
CA ASP A 116 17.18 1.80 3.11
C ASP A 116 16.52 1.47 1.75
N GLU A 117 16.83 0.30 1.19
CA GLU A 117 16.26 -0.22 -0.05
C GLU A 117 15.51 -1.53 0.19
N ILE A 118 14.57 -1.84 -0.71
CA ILE A 118 13.89 -3.14 -0.78
C ILE A 118 14.19 -3.77 -2.13
N ALA A 119 14.69 -4.99 -2.11
CA ALA A 119 14.89 -5.84 -3.27
C ALA A 119 13.66 -6.74 -3.48
N THR A 120 13.10 -6.73 -4.68
CA THR A 120 12.03 -7.66 -5.09
C THR A 120 12.54 -8.55 -6.21
N HIS A 121 12.41 -9.87 -6.04
CA HIS A 121 12.93 -10.87 -6.97
C HIS A 121 11.82 -11.42 -7.84
N TRP A 122 11.98 -11.29 -9.15
CA TRP A 122 10.94 -11.60 -10.11
C TRP A 122 11.42 -12.62 -11.13
N ALA A 123 10.50 -13.48 -11.54
CA ALA A 123 10.65 -14.36 -12.68
C ALA A 123 9.44 -14.21 -13.62
N GLY A 124 9.69 -14.25 -14.93
CA GLY A 124 8.66 -14.11 -15.95
C GLY A 124 9.02 -14.91 -17.19
N ILE A 125 8.04 -15.57 -17.81
CA ILE A 125 8.23 -16.30 -19.07
C ILE A 125 7.46 -15.62 -20.19
N ALA A 126 8.05 -15.60 -21.38
CA ALA A 126 7.46 -15.04 -22.58
C ALA A 126 6.96 -13.61 -22.39
N GLY A 127 5.68 -13.35 -22.69
CA GLY A 127 5.09 -12.02 -22.55
C GLY A 127 5.19 -11.49 -21.11
N ALA A 128 5.07 -12.36 -20.11
CA ALA A 128 5.20 -11.97 -18.71
C ALA A 128 6.66 -11.64 -18.33
N GLY A 129 7.61 -12.24 -19.04
CA GLY A 129 9.02 -11.84 -19.02
C GLY A 129 9.20 -10.36 -19.38
N VAL A 130 8.42 -9.83 -20.33
CA VAL A 130 8.45 -8.40 -20.68
C VAL A 130 7.95 -7.55 -19.51
N GLY A 131 6.94 -8.02 -18.78
CA GLY A 131 6.45 -7.39 -17.55
C GLY A 131 7.55 -7.20 -16.52
N VAL A 132 8.19 -8.30 -16.11
CA VAL A 132 9.17 -8.30 -15.01
C VAL A 132 10.54 -7.74 -15.40
N ALA A 133 10.96 -7.89 -16.66
CA ALA A 133 12.31 -7.53 -17.10
C ALA A 133 12.39 -6.18 -17.82
N ALA A 134 11.26 -5.64 -18.30
CA ALA A 134 11.25 -4.39 -19.05
C ALA A 134 10.20 -3.39 -18.55
N CYS A 135 9.00 -3.83 -18.15
CA CYS A 135 7.92 -2.92 -17.75
C CYS A 135 8.10 -2.39 -16.32
N LEU A 136 8.14 -3.28 -15.31
CA LEU A 136 8.35 -2.91 -13.91
C LEU A 136 9.65 -2.13 -13.68
N PRO A 137 10.81 -2.52 -14.27
CA PRO A 137 12.07 -1.81 -14.05
C PRO A 137 12.10 -0.34 -14.49
N GLN A 138 11.16 0.10 -15.34
CA GLN A 138 11.04 1.50 -15.79
C GLN A 138 10.15 2.37 -14.89
N ALA A 139 9.48 1.77 -13.91
CA ALA A 139 8.44 2.44 -13.16
C ALA A 139 9.00 3.55 -12.27
N PRO A 140 8.28 4.70 -12.15
CA PRO A 140 8.51 5.64 -11.07
C PRO A 140 8.47 4.92 -9.72
N GLY A 141 9.54 5.12 -8.93
CA GLY A 141 9.78 4.43 -7.66
C GLY A 141 10.89 3.38 -7.68
N VAL A 142 11.36 2.96 -8.86
CA VAL A 142 12.52 2.07 -9.01
C VAL A 142 13.84 2.87 -8.96
N ILE A 143 14.83 2.37 -8.19
CA ILE A 143 16.20 2.90 -8.14
C ILE A 143 17.05 2.28 -9.24
N ARG A 144 17.04 0.93 -9.31
CA ARG A 144 17.79 0.13 -10.28
C ARG A 144 17.21 -1.26 -10.39
N THR A 145 17.60 -1.96 -11.44
CA THR A 145 17.31 -3.38 -11.65
C THR A 145 18.58 -4.15 -11.96
N GLU A 146 18.76 -5.27 -11.28
CA GLU A 146 19.83 -6.22 -11.52
C GLU A 146 19.33 -7.36 -12.40
N TYR A 147 20.12 -7.68 -13.43
CA TYR A 147 19.88 -8.77 -14.35
C TYR A 147 20.96 -9.84 -14.14
N PRO A 148 20.58 -11.08 -13.77
CA PRO A 148 21.51 -12.19 -13.58
C PRO A 148 22.33 -12.50 -14.83
N SER A 149 21.74 -12.39 -16.03
CA SER A 149 22.41 -12.68 -17.29
C SER A 149 21.90 -11.79 -18.44
N GLU A 150 22.68 -11.71 -19.52
CA GLU A 150 22.22 -11.05 -20.77
C GLU A 150 20.96 -11.71 -21.35
N ALA A 151 20.72 -13.00 -21.08
CA ALA A 151 19.51 -13.67 -21.53
C ALA A 151 18.25 -13.09 -20.86
N ASP A 152 18.35 -12.70 -19.59
CA ASP A 152 17.27 -12.05 -18.84
C ASP A 152 16.89 -10.68 -19.40
N MET A 153 17.82 -10.05 -20.13
CA MET A 153 17.62 -8.77 -20.83
C MET A 153 17.08 -8.95 -22.26
N THR A 154 16.63 -10.16 -22.63
CA THR A 154 15.97 -10.45 -23.92
C THR A 154 14.59 -11.10 -23.73
N PRO A 155 13.67 -10.46 -22.98
CA PRO A 155 12.35 -11.02 -22.68
C PRO A 155 11.48 -11.21 -23.93
N GLY A 156 10.44 -12.03 -23.81
CA GLY A 156 9.57 -12.40 -24.93
C GLY A 156 10.08 -13.60 -25.74
N GLY A 157 9.23 -14.11 -26.64
CA GLY A 157 9.43 -15.48 -27.17
C GLY A 157 9.35 -16.51 -26.03
N ALA A 158 9.58 -17.80 -26.25
CA ALA A 158 9.44 -18.80 -25.18
C ALA A 158 10.53 -18.74 -24.07
N LYS A 159 11.14 -17.57 -23.82
CA LYS A 159 12.28 -17.35 -22.93
C LYS A 159 11.83 -16.97 -21.52
N ILE A 160 12.69 -17.29 -20.55
CA ILE A 160 12.56 -16.88 -19.16
C ILE A 160 13.43 -15.65 -18.93
N SER A 161 12.94 -14.74 -18.09
CA SER A 161 13.69 -13.59 -17.59
C SER A 161 13.53 -13.52 -16.08
N ARG A 162 14.63 -13.26 -15.38
CA ARG A 162 14.67 -12.95 -13.95
C ARG A 162 15.28 -11.59 -13.71
N THR A 163 14.76 -10.88 -12.73
CA THR A 163 15.26 -9.57 -12.32
C THR A 163 15.17 -9.40 -10.82
N THR A 164 16.08 -8.60 -10.27
CA THR A 164 15.92 -8.02 -8.93
C THR A 164 15.71 -6.53 -9.06
N ILE A 165 14.55 -6.05 -8.65
CA ILE A 165 14.18 -4.63 -8.72
C ILE A 165 14.37 -4.02 -7.33
N TYR A 166 15.15 -2.94 -7.28
CA TYR A 166 15.42 -2.19 -6.04
C TYR A 166 14.58 -0.93 -6.00
N THR A 167 13.92 -0.73 -4.87
CA THR A 167 13.12 0.46 -4.57
C THR A 167 13.57 1.06 -3.25
N PRO A 168 13.30 2.36 -2.99
CA PRO A 168 13.47 2.91 -1.67
C PRO A 168 12.54 2.17 -0.68
N LYS A 169 13.01 1.87 0.54
CA LYS A 169 12.17 1.38 1.63
C LYS A 169 11.19 2.46 2.07
N TYR A 170 9.90 2.12 2.16
CA TYR A 170 8.84 2.95 2.75
C TYR A 170 8.17 2.24 3.92
N GLU A 171 7.57 3.01 4.81
CA GLU A 171 6.67 2.59 5.88
C GLU A 171 5.25 3.08 5.57
N LYS A 172 4.22 2.33 5.96
CA LYS A 172 2.83 2.73 5.75
C LYS A 172 2.33 3.52 6.95
N VAL A 173 1.78 4.70 6.69
CA VAL A 173 1.16 5.56 7.70
C VAL A 173 -0.31 5.80 7.33
N SER A 174 -1.21 5.43 8.24
CA SER A 174 -2.65 5.70 8.15
C SER A 174 -3.02 6.80 9.13
N ILE A 175 -3.63 7.87 8.62
CA ILE A 175 -4.03 9.04 9.42
C ILE A 175 -5.55 9.19 9.34
N GLY A 176 -6.23 8.96 10.46
CA GLY A 176 -7.67 9.17 10.61
C GLY A 176 -7.96 10.59 11.07
N ILE A 177 -8.93 11.24 10.42
CA ILE A 177 -9.34 12.62 10.64
C ILE A 177 -10.86 12.63 10.79
N ASP A 178 -11.37 13.28 11.83
CA ASP A 178 -12.80 13.49 12.00
C ASP A 178 -13.10 14.83 12.69
N ASP A 179 -14.36 15.26 12.56
CA ASP A 179 -14.95 16.41 13.25
C ASP A 179 -14.20 17.72 12.98
N THR A 180 -13.91 17.99 11.71
CA THR A 180 -13.33 19.28 11.26
C THR A 180 -14.39 20.28 10.82
N ASP A 181 -15.63 19.82 10.63
CA ASP A 181 -16.78 20.57 10.13
C ASP A 181 -17.89 20.78 11.19
N THR A 182 -18.81 21.68 10.87
CA THR A 182 -19.99 21.99 11.70
C THR A 182 -21.27 21.69 10.92
N LYS A 183 -22.45 21.87 11.53
CA LYS A 183 -23.72 21.69 10.80
C LYS A 183 -23.93 22.75 9.72
N GLU A 184 -23.27 23.91 9.86
CA GLU A 184 -23.45 25.08 9.04
C GLU A 184 -22.41 25.20 7.92
N THR A 185 -21.18 24.70 8.14
CA THR A 185 -20.07 24.86 7.19
C THR A 185 -18.98 23.80 7.38
N GLY A 186 -18.21 23.56 6.31
CA GLY A 186 -17.13 22.59 6.24
C GLY A 186 -17.58 21.20 5.78
N ALA A 187 -16.59 20.35 5.48
CA ALA A 187 -16.78 18.91 5.29
C ALA A 187 -15.43 18.22 5.49
N THR A 188 -15.34 17.30 6.45
CA THR A 188 -14.08 16.64 6.81
C THR A 188 -13.37 16.00 5.63
N TRP A 189 -14.10 15.28 4.76
CA TRP A 189 -13.49 14.65 3.59
C TRP A 189 -12.89 15.66 2.60
N VAL A 190 -13.49 16.85 2.44
CA VAL A 190 -12.97 17.89 1.53
C VAL A 190 -11.65 18.44 2.07
N LEU A 191 -11.59 18.69 3.38
CA LEU A 191 -10.38 19.20 4.01
C LEU A 191 -9.26 18.15 3.97
N ALA A 192 -9.57 16.90 4.28
CA ALA A 192 -8.63 15.79 4.18
C ALA A 192 -8.11 15.58 2.74
N SER A 193 -8.99 15.66 1.74
CA SER A 193 -8.60 15.58 0.32
C SER A 193 -7.65 16.70 -0.08
N LYS A 194 -7.94 17.94 0.34
CA LYS A 194 -7.05 19.08 0.07
C LYS A 194 -5.69 18.94 0.78
N CYS A 195 -5.68 18.36 1.98
CA CYS A 195 -4.45 18.07 2.71
C CYS A 195 -3.57 17.07 1.95
N ALA A 196 -4.17 16.01 1.40
CA ALA A 196 -3.46 15.04 0.57
C ALA A 196 -2.90 15.68 -0.71
N ASP A 197 -3.70 16.47 -1.42
CA ASP A 197 -3.28 17.16 -2.66
C ASP A 197 -2.19 18.20 -2.42
N ALA A 198 -2.14 18.81 -1.23
CA ALA A 198 -1.15 19.82 -0.86
C ALA A 198 0.17 19.23 -0.33
N CYS A 199 0.24 17.92 -0.07
CA CYS A 199 1.45 17.29 0.45
C CYS A 199 2.49 17.12 -0.65
N ASP A 200 3.59 17.87 -0.57
CA ASP A 200 4.70 17.84 -1.53
C ASP A 200 6.05 17.41 -0.90
N ILE A 201 5.99 16.82 0.30
CA ILE A 201 7.17 16.38 1.06
C ILE A 201 7.91 15.27 0.30
N GLU A 202 9.20 15.50 0.00
CA GLU A 202 10.05 14.50 -0.64
C GLU A 202 10.15 13.23 0.21
N GLY A 203 9.90 12.08 -0.41
CA GLY A 203 9.89 10.79 0.28
C GLY A 203 8.56 10.46 0.97
N VAL A 204 7.50 11.24 0.72
CA VAL A 204 6.13 10.95 1.13
C VAL A 204 5.27 10.75 -0.11
N GLU A 205 4.64 9.60 -0.20
CA GLU A 205 3.83 9.18 -1.33
C GLU A 205 2.39 8.96 -0.87
N TYR A 206 1.46 9.77 -1.36
CA TYR A 206 0.03 9.54 -1.14
C TYR A 206 -0.41 8.23 -1.83
N LEU A 207 -1.18 7.41 -1.11
CA LEU A 207 -1.67 6.12 -1.60
C LEU A 207 -3.14 6.19 -1.96
N ASN A 208 -3.98 6.58 -1.00
CA ASN A 208 -5.43 6.73 -1.17
C ASN A 208 -6.06 7.42 0.05
N MET A 209 -7.33 7.76 -0.11
CA MET A 209 -8.22 8.18 0.95
C MET A 209 -9.37 7.18 1.06
N ARG A 210 -9.80 6.89 2.29
CA ARG A 210 -11.03 6.17 2.58
C ARG A 210 -11.98 7.05 3.36
N LEU A 211 -13.27 6.91 3.07
CA LEU A 211 -14.35 7.46 3.88
C LEU A 211 -14.91 6.34 4.74
N ILE A 212 -15.03 6.59 6.04
CA ILE A 212 -15.42 5.60 7.01
C ILE A 212 -16.78 6.01 7.57
N GLN A 213 -17.81 5.28 7.17
CA GLN A 213 -19.14 5.46 7.74
C GLN A 213 -19.12 4.93 9.19
N LEU A 214 -19.33 5.82 10.15
CA LEU A 214 -19.42 5.48 11.57
C LEU A 214 -20.89 5.26 11.97
N ASN A 215 -21.18 5.17 13.26
CA ASN A 215 -22.54 4.97 13.77
C ASN A 215 -23.45 6.21 13.55
N PRO A 216 -24.46 6.14 12.65
CA PRO A 216 -25.35 7.27 12.40
C PRO A 216 -26.31 7.57 13.56
N LYS A 217 -26.37 6.73 14.59
CA LYS A 217 -27.22 6.93 15.78
C LYS A 217 -26.56 7.80 16.85
N VAL A 218 -25.29 8.17 16.69
CA VAL A 218 -24.55 8.99 17.67
C VAL A 218 -25.23 10.37 17.81
N PRO A 219 -25.53 10.83 19.03
CA PRO A 219 -26.01 12.19 19.27
C PRO A 219 -24.86 13.19 19.07
N ASN A 220 -25.16 14.42 18.64
CA ASN A 220 -24.17 15.51 18.45
C ASN A 220 -23.06 15.23 17.40
N LYS A 221 -23.38 14.44 16.38
CA LYS A 221 -22.57 14.23 15.18
C LYS A 221 -22.76 15.31 14.11
N THR A 222 -21.85 15.34 13.13
CA THR A 222 -22.10 15.94 11.80
C THR A 222 -23.20 15.14 11.08
N THR A 223 -23.80 15.71 10.03
CA THR A 223 -25.01 15.14 9.41
C THR A 223 -24.87 13.66 9.04
N ASN A 224 -23.71 13.23 8.51
CA ASN A 224 -23.53 11.86 8.01
C ASN A 224 -22.67 10.94 8.91
N CYS A 225 -21.99 11.45 9.95
CA CYS A 225 -21.10 10.64 10.80
C CYS A 225 -20.00 9.91 10.01
N VAL A 226 -19.20 10.65 9.24
CA VAL A 226 -18.18 10.06 8.36
C VAL A 226 -16.81 10.62 8.68
N GLY A 227 -15.91 9.75 9.13
CA GLY A 227 -14.49 10.05 9.26
C GLY A 227 -13.75 9.83 7.94
N SER A 228 -12.55 10.41 7.82
CA SER A 228 -11.68 10.24 6.64
C SER A 228 -10.35 9.65 7.07
N ALA A 229 -9.84 8.67 6.32
CA ALA A 229 -8.49 8.13 6.51
C ALA A 229 -7.64 8.46 5.29
N LEU A 230 -6.46 9.05 5.51
CA LEU A 230 -5.43 9.22 4.49
C LEU A 230 -4.35 8.17 4.69
N ASN A 231 -3.97 7.47 3.62
CA ASN A 231 -2.88 6.49 3.64
C ASN A 231 -1.70 7.00 2.84
N PHE A 232 -0.51 6.91 3.44
CA PHE A 232 0.77 7.33 2.84
C PHE A 232 1.80 6.20 2.93
N ALA A 233 2.69 6.16 1.94
CA ALA A 233 3.97 5.48 2.03
C ALA A 233 5.04 6.53 2.34
N VAL A 234 5.82 6.33 3.40
CA VAL A 234 6.72 7.35 3.95
C VAL A 234 8.12 6.78 4.12
N ARG A 235 9.15 7.48 3.63
CA ARG A 235 10.55 7.10 3.86
C ARG A 235 10.86 7.13 5.37
N PRO A 236 11.65 6.17 5.90
CA PRO A 236 12.11 6.23 7.27
C PRO A 236 12.74 7.60 7.59
N GLY A 237 12.32 8.22 8.69
CA GLY A 237 12.76 9.57 9.09
C GLY A 237 11.92 10.74 8.56
N LYS A 238 10.94 10.51 7.67
CA LYS A 238 10.00 11.53 7.18
C LYS A 238 8.63 11.54 7.87
N ILE A 239 8.39 10.59 8.78
CA ILE A 239 7.09 10.42 9.44
C ILE A 239 6.69 11.65 10.24
N GLU A 240 7.54 12.15 11.15
CA GLU A 240 7.16 13.32 11.97
C GLU A 240 6.93 14.58 11.12
N GLU A 241 7.69 14.77 10.03
CA GLU A 241 7.48 15.88 9.08
C GLU A 241 6.09 15.80 8.43
N LEU A 242 5.66 14.59 8.01
CA LEU A 242 4.30 14.37 7.53
C LEU A 242 3.24 14.63 8.61
N LEU A 243 3.45 14.14 9.83
CA LEU A 243 2.46 14.28 10.91
C LEU A 243 2.29 15.75 11.32
N GLU A 244 3.38 16.52 11.38
CA GLU A 244 3.33 17.97 11.63
C GLU A 244 2.59 18.69 10.51
N PHE A 245 2.92 18.42 9.24
CA PHE A 245 2.22 18.99 8.10
C PHE A 245 0.71 18.70 8.14
N VAL A 246 0.31 17.44 8.34
CA VAL A 246 -1.10 17.05 8.35
C VAL A 246 -1.83 17.69 9.52
N ARG A 247 -1.27 17.66 10.73
CA ARG A 247 -1.88 18.32 11.89
C ARG A 247 -2.11 19.79 11.61
N ASP A 248 -1.07 20.51 11.19
CA ASP A 248 -1.13 21.95 11.01
C ASP A 248 -2.09 22.32 9.85
N PHE A 249 -2.10 21.57 8.75
CA PHE A 249 -3.02 21.80 7.64
C PHE A 249 -4.48 21.58 8.06
N ILE A 250 -4.76 20.47 8.74
CA ILE A 250 -6.11 20.11 9.17
C ILE A 250 -6.61 21.09 10.23
N GLU A 251 -5.82 21.41 11.26
CA GLU A 251 -6.27 22.31 12.33
C GLU A 251 -6.46 23.75 11.86
N ASN A 252 -5.61 24.25 10.95
CA ASN A 252 -5.79 25.58 10.37
C ASN A 252 -7.00 25.66 9.41
N GLY A 253 -7.36 24.54 8.77
CA GLY A 253 -8.49 24.46 7.87
C GLY A 253 -9.81 24.07 8.54
N ALA A 254 -9.76 23.52 9.75
CA ALA A 254 -10.94 23.10 10.50
C ALA A 254 -11.75 24.30 10.99
N VAL A 255 -13.07 24.15 10.95
CA VAL A 255 -14.02 25.12 11.51
C VAL A 255 -14.60 24.64 12.84
N SER A 256 -14.51 23.33 13.11
CA SER A 256 -14.85 22.71 14.39
C SER A 256 -13.72 22.89 15.40
N LYS A 257 -14.06 22.91 16.69
CA LYS A 257 -13.09 22.89 17.81
C LYS A 257 -12.88 21.48 18.36
N ASP A 258 -13.55 20.49 17.78
CA ASP A 258 -13.60 19.12 18.29
C ASP A 258 -12.73 18.15 17.48
N THR A 259 -11.92 18.66 16.56
CA THR A 259 -11.14 17.89 15.58
C THR A 259 -10.28 16.81 16.23
N GLY A 260 -10.37 15.59 15.69
CA GLY A 260 -9.51 14.47 16.07
C GLY A 260 -8.59 14.08 14.93
N ILE A 261 -7.34 13.75 15.28
CA ILE A 261 -6.36 13.23 14.31
C ILE A 261 -5.62 12.06 14.95
N ALA A 262 -5.83 10.86 14.43
CA ALA A 262 -5.25 9.61 14.91
C ALA A 262 -4.29 9.02 13.88
N VAL A 263 -3.22 8.38 14.34
CA VAL A 263 -2.13 7.88 13.50
C VAL A 263 -1.81 6.43 13.84
N HIS A 264 -1.72 5.59 12.82
CA HIS A 264 -1.15 4.25 12.89
C HIS A 264 -0.01 4.11 11.88
N THR A 265 1.10 3.53 12.32
CA THR A 265 2.23 3.16 11.45
C THR A 265 2.33 1.65 11.43
N GLY A 266 2.37 1.05 10.24
CA GLY A 266 2.42 -0.39 10.04
C GLY A 266 1.56 -0.86 8.88
N LEU A 267 1.85 -2.05 8.35
CA LEU A 267 1.10 -2.62 7.23
C LEU A 267 -0.24 -3.25 7.66
N ILE A 268 -0.26 -3.83 8.87
CA ILE A 268 -1.42 -4.53 9.41
C ILE A 268 -2.15 -3.62 10.39
N GLN A 269 -3.42 -3.32 10.12
CA GLN A 269 -4.21 -2.58 11.10
C GLN A 269 -4.47 -3.46 12.33
N PRO A 270 -4.35 -2.92 13.55
CA PRO A 270 -4.54 -3.70 14.76
C PRO A 270 -5.97 -4.24 14.85
N GLU A 271 -6.09 -5.48 15.30
CA GLU A 271 -7.38 -6.06 15.64
C GLU A 271 -7.91 -5.46 16.95
N SER A 272 -9.19 -5.10 16.94
CA SER A 272 -9.84 -4.40 18.05
C SER A 272 -11.32 -4.74 18.11
N PRO A 273 -11.88 -4.96 19.31
CA PRO A 273 -13.33 -5.06 19.47
C PRO A 273 -14.05 -3.75 19.06
N TYR A 274 -13.34 -2.63 18.99
CA TYR A 274 -13.91 -1.34 18.59
C TYR A 274 -14.18 -1.21 17.10
N LEU A 275 -13.70 -2.16 16.28
CA LEU A 275 -13.94 -2.16 14.84
C LEU A 275 -15.44 -2.21 14.52
N GLU A 276 -16.18 -3.08 15.20
CA GLU A 276 -17.63 -3.14 15.13
C GLU A 276 -18.27 -1.99 15.90
N LYS A 277 -17.84 -1.78 17.15
CA LYS A 277 -18.48 -0.81 18.06
C LYS A 277 -18.51 0.60 17.52
N ILE A 278 -17.47 1.05 16.82
CA ILE A 278 -17.44 2.40 16.26
C ILE A 278 -18.54 2.65 15.21
N LYS A 279 -19.05 1.58 14.60
CA LYS A 279 -20.16 1.61 13.64
C LYS A 279 -21.52 1.30 14.29
N THR A 280 -21.57 0.70 15.49
CA THR A 280 -22.81 0.19 16.09
C THR A 280 -23.21 0.79 17.43
N GLU A 281 -22.24 1.25 18.24
CA GLU A 281 -22.41 1.73 19.61
C GLU A 281 -22.18 3.24 19.73
N VAL A 282 -22.66 3.83 20.83
CA VAL A 282 -22.34 5.23 21.19
C VAL A 282 -21.18 5.16 22.18
N LEU A 283 -20.01 5.61 21.74
CA LEU A 283 -18.78 5.52 22.50
C LEU A 283 -18.43 6.83 23.20
N THR A 284 -17.63 6.71 24.25
CA THR A 284 -17.05 7.79 25.04
C THR A 284 -15.63 8.09 24.56
N LEU A 285 -15.15 9.30 24.85
CA LEU A 285 -13.78 9.69 24.53
C LEU A 285 -12.76 8.82 25.29
N GLU A 286 -13.00 8.62 26.59
CA GLU A 286 -12.09 7.90 27.48
C GLU A 286 -11.85 6.45 27.03
N GLU A 287 -12.89 5.72 26.62
CA GLU A 287 -12.74 4.34 26.18
C GLU A 287 -11.97 4.24 24.85
N CYS A 288 -12.21 5.17 23.92
CA CYS A 288 -11.50 5.26 22.65
C CYS A 288 -10.02 5.66 22.84
N GLU A 289 -9.73 6.56 23.78
CA GLU A 289 -8.35 6.94 24.10
C GLU A 289 -7.59 5.79 24.79
N ALA A 290 -8.25 5.06 25.69
CA ALA A 290 -7.68 3.87 26.30
C ALA A 290 -7.38 2.78 25.27
N GLU A 291 -8.30 2.55 24.32
CA GLU A 291 -8.10 1.59 23.24
C GLU A 291 -6.99 2.02 22.28
N ALA A 292 -6.99 3.29 21.85
CA ALA A 292 -5.93 3.82 20.98
C ALA A 292 -4.54 3.61 21.62
N LYS A 293 -4.42 3.91 22.93
CA LYS A 293 -3.19 3.65 23.70
C LYS A 293 -2.82 2.18 23.72
N ARG A 294 -3.78 1.27 23.92
CA ARG A 294 -3.54 -0.19 23.89
C ARG A 294 -3.01 -0.65 22.54
N LEU A 295 -3.48 -0.02 21.46
CA LEU A 295 -3.14 -0.36 20.07
C LEU A 295 -1.88 0.34 19.55
N GLY A 296 -1.29 1.24 20.32
CA GLY A 296 -0.17 2.07 19.83
C GLY A 296 -0.59 3.13 18.81
N ILE A 297 -1.89 3.48 18.74
CA ILE A 297 -2.40 4.54 17.89
C ILE A 297 -2.17 5.88 18.60
N ARG A 298 -1.48 6.80 17.92
CA ARG A 298 -1.11 8.12 18.45
C ARG A 298 -2.15 9.16 18.02
N TYR A 299 -2.65 9.95 18.95
CA TYR A 299 -3.35 11.19 18.60
C TYR A 299 -2.35 12.34 18.47
N ILE A 300 -2.52 13.16 17.44
CA ILE A 300 -1.69 14.34 17.18
C ILE A 300 -2.48 15.65 17.20
N ASP A 301 -3.81 15.59 17.34
CA ASP A 301 -4.64 16.79 17.49
C ASP A 301 -4.41 17.51 18.83
N THR A 302 -4.57 18.82 18.80
CA THR A 302 -4.48 19.72 19.96
C THR A 302 -5.80 19.86 20.71
N ALA A 303 -6.94 19.57 20.05
CA ALA A 303 -8.27 19.73 20.63
C ALA A 303 -8.54 18.76 21.78
N ALA A 304 -8.05 17.53 21.70
CA ALA A 304 -8.29 16.48 22.68
C ALA A 304 -9.77 16.29 23.02
N SER A 305 -10.61 16.28 21.97
CA SER A 305 -12.07 16.28 22.09
C SER A 305 -12.70 15.10 21.33
N LYS A 306 -14.03 15.10 21.24
CA LYS A 306 -14.85 13.98 20.73
C LYS A 306 -14.48 13.51 19.31
N GLY A 307 -13.88 14.35 18.46
CA GLY A 307 -13.43 13.93 17.12
C GLY A 307 -12.41 12.79 17.16
N ARG A 308 -11.70 12.59 18.27
CA ARG A 308 -10.81 11.43 18.47
C ARG A 308 -11.53 10.08 18.33
N ILE A 309 -12.82 10.00 18.68
CA ILE A 309 -13.63 8.79 18.53
C ILE A 309 -13.70 8.40 17.05
N GLY A 310 -14.09 9.33 16.18
CA GLY A 310 -14.18 9.05 14.75
C GLY A 310 -12.83 8.93 14.06
N ALA A 311 -11.81 9.67 14.52
CA ALA A 311 -10.44 9.52 14.03
C ALA A 311 -9.88 8.11 14.32
N LEU A 312 -10.12 7.55 15.51
CA LEU A 312 -9.81 6.14 15.81
C LEU A 312 -10.55 5.20 14.85
N GLY A 313 -11.86 5.43 14.67
CA GLY A 313 -12.66 4.67 13.71
C GLY A 313 -12.09 4.68 12.31
N ALA A 314 -11.68 5.85 11.84
CA ALA A 314 -11.08 6.04 10.53
C ALA A 314 -9.79 5.23 10.39
N VAL A 315 -8.89 5.25 11.37
CA VAL A 315 -7.65 4.47 11.37
C VAL A 315 -7.91 2.95 11.36
N LEU A 316 -8.84 2.47 12.20
CA LEU A 316 -9.16 1.04 12.31
C LEU A 316 -9.73 0.47 10.99
N TRP A 317 -10.46 1.30 10.23
CA TRP A 317 -11.08 0.93 8.96
C TRP A 317 -10.28 1.35 7.71
N ALA A 318 -9.12 2.01 7.87
CA ALA A 318 -8.37 2.65 6.78
C ALA A 318 -7.97 1.72 5.62
N ASN A 319 -7.88 0.40 5.87
CA ASN A 319 -7.45 -0.61 4.90
C ASN A 319 -8.49 -1.73 4.69
N ARG A 320 -9.77 -1.53 5.06
CA ARG A 320 -10.82 -2.57 4.98
C ARG A 320 -11.74 -2.45 3.76
N GLY A 321 -11.19 -1.97 2.64
CA GLY A 321 -11.86 -1.94 1.35
C GLY A 321 -13.17 -1.14 1.35
N ILE A 322 -14.15 -1.64 0.59
CA ILE A 322 -15.42 -0.93 0.38
C ILE A 322 -16.35 -0.95 1.60
N GLU A 323 -16.21 -1.95 2.48
CA GLU A 323 -17.00 -2.09 3.72
C GLU A 323 -16.74 -0.93 4.69
N ALA A 324 -15.57 -0.29 4.61
CA ALA A 324 -15.28 0.92 5.38
C ALA A 324 -16.33 2.02 5.14
N ALA A 325 -16.80 2.16 3.89
CA ALA A 325 -17.77 3.17 3.49
C ALA A 325 -19.23 2.79 3.82
N GLY A 326 -19.50 1.51 4.11
CA GLY A 326 -20.84 1.01 4.43
C GLY A 326 -21.16 1.09 5.92
N LEU A 327 -22.44 0.96 6.25
CA LEU A 327 -22.88 0.66 7.62
C LEU A 327 -22.41 -0.75 8.01
N HIS A 328 -22.37 -1.03 9.32
CA HIS A 328 -21.95 -2.35 9.79
C HIS A 328 -22.84 -3.45 9.21
N GLY A 329 -22.22 -4.45 8.56
CA GLY A 329 -22.90 -5.59 7.91
C GLY A 329 -23.26 -5.37 6.43
N GLU A 330 -22.95 -4.22 5.84
CA GLU A 330 -23.08 -4.02 4.38
C GLU A 330 -21.87 -4.60 3.64
N HIS A 331 -22.14 -5.37 2.57
CA HIS A 331 -21.14 -6.04 1.73
C HIS A 331 -21.49 -5.86 0.25
N LEU A 332 -20.49 -5.92 -0.63
CA LEU A 332 -20.61 -5.87 -2.10
C LEU A 332 -19.97 -7.10 -2.75
#